data_AF-A0A5D2LBN6-F1
#
_entry.id   AF-A0A5D2LBN6-F1
#
_cell.length_a   1.000
_cell.length_b   1.000
_cell.length_c   1.000
_cell.angle_alpha   90.00
_cell.angle_beta   90.00
_cell.angle_gamma   90.00
#
_symmetry.space_group_name_H-M   'P 1'
#
loop_
_entity.id
_entity.type
_entity.pdbx_description
1 polymer ?
#
loop_
_entity_poly.entity_id
_entity_poly.type
_entity_poly.pdbx_seq_one_letter_code
_entity_poly.pdbx_strand_id
1 'polypeptide(L)'
;MEVLKRGLVLLMVFMVFQRGEGQLFENFYRGTCPNLEMIVKQVVSTKFTQTFVTIPATLRLFFHDCFVEGCDASVMIASPNGDAEKDAQDNLSLAGDGFDTVIKAKQAVEVQCPGIVSCADILALAARDVVVLVGEGKLSQAFYNSTCPNVESIVRKVVEEKFSQTFVTVPATLRLFFHDCFVEGCDASIMIASPNGDAEKDAPDNLSLAGDGFDTVIKAKKAVEAKCPKVVSCADILAIATRDVIVLAGGPSFEVELGRRDGFVSKASRVAGQLPGPNFNLSQLNSMFAQHNLTQTDMIALSGAHTVGFSHCSRFANRLYSFSPSSSVDPDLDPTYVKQLKQACPQNVDPSIAINMDPVTPRTFDNKYFKNLVAKKGLFTSDEVLYTNRASRPTVVRFSKKQNVLKEAFITAMRKLGRVGVKTGKHGEIRVDCTAFN
;
A
#
# COMPACT_ATOMS: atom_id res chain seq x y z
N MET A 1 84.64 8.46 -33.00
CA MET A 1 83.90 8.50 -34.27
C MET A 1 83.33 7.13 -34.54
N GLU A 2 82.00 7.06 -34.69
CA GLU A 2 81.25 6.10 -35.53
C GLU A 2 81.50 4.59 -35.31
N VAL A 3 80.56 3.75 -34.82
CA VAL A 3 79.21 3.38 -35.30
C VAL A 3 79.21 1.86 -35.62
N LEU A 4 78.14 1.17 -35.15
CA LEU A 4 77.56 -0.10 -35.64
C LEU A 4 78.30 -1.44 -35.36
N LYS A 5 77.72 -2.26 -34.45
CA LYS A 5 76.97 -3.54 -34.71
C LYS A 5 77.88 -4.79 -34.75
N ARG A 6 77.53 -5.97 -34.23
CA ARG A 6 76.29 -6.59 -33.73
C ARG A 6 76.71 -7.94 -33.11
N GLY A 7 76.08 -8.40 -32.03
CA GLY A 7 76.16 -9.81 -31.66
C GLY A 7 75.74 -10.10 -30.22
N LEU A 8 74.45 -10.44 -30.05
CA LEU A 8 73.88 -11.34 -29.03
C LEU A 8 74.33 -11.19 -27.56
N VAL A 9 73.43 -10.71 -26.70
CA VAL A 9 72.84 -11.46 -25.56
C VAL A 9 71.76 -10.54 -24.97
N LEU A 10 70.48 -10.88 -25.21
CA LEU A 10 69.36 -10.29 -24.48
C LEU A 10 68.87 -11.34 -23.48
N LEU A 11 69.39 -11.25 -22.25
CA LEU A 11 68.88 -11.99 -21.09
C LEU A 11 68.25 -10.93 -20.18
N MET A 12 67.01 -10.54 -20.49
CA MET A 12 66.23 -9.65 -19.63
C MET A 12 65.61 -10.48 -18.51
N VAL A 13 66.26 -10.42 -17.35
CA VAL A 13 65.59 -10.55 -16.07
C VAL A 13 64.73 -9.30 -15.89
N PHE A 14 63.41 -9.46 -15.99
CA PHE A 14 62.45 -8.51 -15.43
C PHE A 14 61.49 -9.31 -14.55
N MET A 15 61.84 -9.43 -13.27
CA MET A 15 60.85 -9.61 -12.21
C MET A 15 59.98 -8.35 -12.19
N VAL A 16 58.82 -8.43 -12.84
CA VAL A 16 57.74 -7.47 -12.59
C VAL A 16 56.91 -8.03 -11.44
N PHE A 17 57.01 -7.35 -10.30
CA PHE A 17 55.98 -7.33 -9.29
C PHE A 17 54.63 -6.98 -9.94
N GLN A 18 53.79 -7.96 -10.21
CA GLN A 18 52.35 -7.70 -10.30
C GLN A 18 51.78 -7.83 -8.89
N ARG A 19 51.65 -6.69 -8.21
CA ARG A 19 50.59 -6.52 -7.22
C ARG A 19 49.28 -6.66 -7.99
N GLY A 20 48.62 -7.81 -7.87
CA GLY A 20 47.27 -7.99 -8.38
C GLY A 20 46.32 -7.15 -7.54
N GLU A 21 45.93 -5.98 -8.03
CA GLU A 21 44.68 -5.37 -7.59
C GLU A 21 43.56 -6.20 -8.21
N GLY A 22 43.05 -7.18 -7.45
CA GLY A 22 41.94 -8.02 -7.87
C GLY A 22 40.67 -7.19 -7.97
N GLN A 23 40.39 -6.65 -9.16
CA GLN A 23 39.10 -6.04 -9.44
C GLN A 23 38.02 -7.12 -9.44
N LEU A 24 36.91 -6.86 -8.75
CA LEU A 24 35.72 -7.70 -8.81
C LEU A 24 35.10 -7.59 -10.21
N PHE A 25 34.72 -8.72 -10.80
CA PHE A 25 34.09 -8.78 -12.13
C PHE A 25 32.65 -9.28 -12.01
N GLU A 26 31.70 -8.58 -12.64
CA GLU A 26 30.34 -9.09 -12.78
C GLU A 26 30.35 -10.42 -13.55
N ASN A 27 29.46 -11.35 -13.16
CA ASN A 27 29.34 -12.67 -13.77
C ASN A 27 30.62 -13.53 -13.71
N PHE A 28 31.49 -13.30 -12.73
CA PHE A 28 32.76 -14.04 -12.54
C PHE A 28 32.60 -15.56 -12.66
N TYR A 29 31.52 -16.12 -12.10
CA TYR A 29 31.25 -17.56 -12.10
C TYR A 29 30.57 -18.10 -13.37
N ARG A 30 30.27 -17.28 -14.38
CA ARG A 30 29.47 -17.71 -15.54
C ARG A 30 30.04 -18.92 -16.29
N GLY A 31 31.37 -19.07 -16.31
CA GLY A 31 32.04 -20.21 -16.95
C GLY A 31 32.19 -21.46 -16.07
N THR A 32 32.20 -21.29 -14.74
CA THR A 32 32.53 -22.36 -13.78
C THR A 32 31.33 -22.81 -12.95
N CYS A 33 30.34 -21.95 -12.74
CA CYS A 33 29.07 -22.24 -12.09
C CYS A 33 27.93 -21.42 -12.76
N PRO A 34 27.48 -21.81 -13.96
CA PRO A 34 26.55 -21.01 -14.77
C PRO A 34 25.17 -20.79 -14.13
N ASN A 35 24.76 -21.66 -13.21
CA ASN A 35 23.46 -21.60 -12.53
C ASN A 35 23.51 -20.95 -11.15
N LEU A 36 24.66 -20.41 -10.72
CA LEU A 36 24.88 -19.89 -9.37
C LEU A 36 23.76 -18.94 -8.91
N GLU A 37 23.50 -17.87 -9.67
CA GLU A 37 22.52 -16.85 -9.28
C GLU A 37 21.10 -17.43 -9.17
N MET A 38 20.74 -18.37 -10.06
CA MET A 38 19.43 -19.02 -10.04
C MET A 38 19.25 -19.90 -8.79
N ILE A 39 20.29 -20.65 -8.41
CA ILE A 39 20.27 -21.53 -7.23
C ILE A 39 20.11 -20.69 -5.96
N VAL A 40 20.94 -19.65 -5.81
CA VAL A 40 20.89 -18.76 -4.64
C VAL A 40 19.52 -18.09 -4.57
N LYS A 41 19.03 -17.51 -5.67
CA LYS A 41 17.71 -16.87 -5.72
C LYS A 41 16.58 -17.82 -5.31
N GLN A 42 16.61 -19.08 -5.77
CA GLN A 42 15.58 -20.07 -5.44
C GLN A 42 15.57 -20.41 -3.94
N VAL A 43 16.74 -20.59 -3.33
CA VAL A 43 16.86 -20.88 -1.90
C VAL A 43 16.38 -19.69 -1.07
N VAL A 44 16.84 -18.48 -1.40
CA VAL A 44 16.44 -17.25 -0.69
C VAL A 44 14.93 -17.02 -0.82
N SER A 45 14.36 -17.20 -2.00
CA SER A 45 12.90 -17.10 -2.23
C SER A 45 12.12 -18.12 -1.39
N THR A 46 12.59 -19.37 -1.35
CA THR A 46 11.96 -20.41 -0.53
C THR A 46 12.01 -20.05 0.96
N LYS A 47 13.14 -19.55 1.45
CA LYS A 47 13.28 -19.15 2.86
C LYS A 47 12.42 -17.94 3.22
N PHE A 48 12.32 -16.97 2.33
CA PHE A 48 11.40 -15.83 2.49
C PHE A 48 9.94 -16.28 2.63
N THR A 49 9.48 -17.27 1.85
CA THR A 49 8.11 -17.78 1.99
C THR A 49 7.83 -18.49 3.32
N GLN A 50 8.87 -18.94 4.02
CA GLN A 50 8.75 -19.59 5.33
C GLN A 50 8.73 -18.58 6.48
N THR A 51 9.49 -17.49 6.37
CA THR A 51 9.62 -16.47 7.43
C THR A 51 10.06 -15.12 6.87
N PHE A 52 9.34 -14.06 7.26
CA PHE A 52 9.69 -12.69 6.87
C PHE A 52 10.96 -12.18 7.58
N VAL A 53 11.40 -12.84 8.66
CA VAL A 53 12.60 -12.49 9.43
C VAL A 53 13.89 -12.76 8.63
N THR A 54 13.83 -13.59 7.58
CA THR A 54 14.96 -13.85 6.66
C THR A 54 15.54 -12.56 6.08
N ILE A 55 14.73 -11.57 5.71
CA ILE A 55 15.23 -10.32 5.10
C ILE A 55 16.11 -9.52 6.06
N PRO A 56 15.61 -9.05 7.22
CA PRO A 56 16.43 -8.27 8.14
C PRO A 56 17.60 -9.10 8.68
N ALA A 57 17.44 -10.41 8.86
CA ALA A 57 18.52 -11.27 9.36
C ALA A 57 19.65 -11.44 8.35
N THR A 58 19.36 -11.73 7.08
CA THR A 58 20.38 -11.89 6.03
C THR A 58 21.07 -10.56 5.71
N LEU A 59 20.34 -9.44 5.68
CA LEU A 59 20.93 -8.12 5.50
C LEU A 59 21.84 -7.73 6.66
N ARG A 60 21.37 -7.93 7.90
CA ARG A 60 22.17 -7.64 9.09
C ARG A 60 23.44 -8.49 9.13
N LEU A 61 23.34 -9.77 8.77
CA LEU A 61 24.50 -10.66 8.66
C LEU A 61 25.52 -10.16 7.64
N PHE A 62 25.09 -9.77 6.44
CA PHE A 62 25.98 -9.19 5.42
C PHE A 62 26.65 -7.90 5.90
N PHE A 63 25.92 -7.02 6.60
CA PHE A 63 26.52 -5.80 7.15
C PHE A 63 27.53 -6.10 8.26
N HIS A 64 27.26 -7.06 9.15
CA HIS A 64 28.21 -7.40 10.20
C HIS A 64 29.51 -7.97 9.62
N ASP A 65 29.43 -8.84 8.61
CA ASP A 65 30.59 -9.36 7.88
C ASP A 65 31.43 -8.24 7.26
N CYS A 66 30.80 -7.38 6.46
CA CYS A 66 31.50 -6.35 5.70
C CYS A 66 32.11 -5.21 6.54
N PHE A 67 31.62 -4.96 7.76
CA PHE A 67 32.05 -3.82 8.58
C PHE A 67 33.23 -4.12 9.52
N VAL A 68 33.48 -5.39 9.83
CA VAL A 68 34.52 -5.79 10.80
C VAL A 68 35.87 -5.99 10.10
N GLU A 69 35.97 -6.95 9.17
CA GLU A 69 37.24 -7.30 8.49
C GLU A 69 37.13 -7.34 6.96
N GLY A 70 36.05 -6.77 6.41
CA GLY A 70 35.77 -6.80 4.97
C GLY A 70 34.88 -7.99 4.60
N CYS A 71 34.21 -7.92 3.45
CA CYS A 71 33.22 -8.92 3.05
C CYS A 71 33.88 -10.26 2.66
N ASP A 72 34.34 -11.05 3.63
CA ASP A 72 35.06 -12.30 3.42
C ASP A 72 34.34 -13.54 3.98
N ALA A 73 33.15 -13.35 4.57
CA ALA A 73 32.35 -14.37 5.25
C ALA A 73 32.99 -14.98 6.50
N SER A 74 33.96 -14.33 7.16
CA SER A 74 34.52 -14.80 8.43
C SER A 74 33.45 -14.95 9.52
N VAL A 75 32.38 -14.14 9.47
CA VAL A 75 31.24 -14.23 10.41
C VAL A 75 30.52 -15.58 10.33
N MET A 76 30.68 -16.33 9.24
CA MET A 76 30.05 -17.63 9.03
C MET A 76 30.82 -18.80 9.66
N ILE A 77 32.06 -18.56 10.10
CA ILE A 77 32.96 -19.60 10.61
C ILE A 77 32.65 -19.86 12.09
N ALA A 78 32.64 -21.13 12.49
CA ALA A 78 32.55 -21.54 13.88
C ALA A 78 33.92 -22.01 14.37
N SER A 79 34.30 -21.61 15.59
CA SER A 79 35.54 -22.08 16.24
C SER A 79 35.23 -23.10 17.34
N PRO A 80 36.02 -24.17 17.47
CA PRO A 80 35.90 -25.12 18.59
C PRO A 80 36.05 -24.47 19.98
N ASN A 81 36.76 -23.34 20.05
CA ASN A 81 37.04 -22.63 21.31
C ASN A 81 36.04 -21.49 21.60
N GLY A 82 35.07 -21.24 20.71
CA GLY A 82 34.09 -20.15 20.85
C GLY A 82 34.70 -18.75 20.69
N ASP A 83 35.83 -18.63 19.99
CA ASP A 83 36.54 -17.38 19.72
C ASP A 83 36.41 -16.93 18.25
N ALA A 84 35.47 -17.51 17.48
CA ALA A 84 35.21 -17.05 16.13
C ALA A 84 34.47 -15.70 16.14
N GLU A 85 34.55 -14.96 15.05
CA GLU A 85 33.81 -13.71 14.87
C GLU A 85 32.30 -13.90 15.11
N LYS A 86 31.76 -15.04 14.68
CA LYS A 86 30.37 -15.45 14.93
C LYS A 86 29.96 -15.39 16.40
N ASP A 87 30.89 -15.70 17.30
CA ASP A 87 30.67 -15.83 18.74
C ASP A 87 30.88 -14.51 19.51
N ALA A 88 31.30 -13.44 18.82
CA ALA A 88 31.46 -12.12 19.40
C ALA A 88 30.13 -11.58 19.95
N GLN A 89 30.21 -10.81 21.04
CA GLN A 89 29.04 -10.28 21.76
C GLN A 89 28.05 -9.53 20.83
N ASP A 90 28.57 -8.77 19.86
CA ASP A 90 27.77 -8.01 18.90
C ASP A 90 27.04 -8.92 17.88
N ASN A 91 27.59 -10.11 17.64
CA ASN A 91 27.11 -11.09 16.66
C ASN A 91 26.18 -12.14 17.28
N LEU A 92 26.08 -12.23 18.62
CA LEU A 92 25.13 -13.14 19.29
C LEU A 92 23.67 -12.89 18.87
N SER A 93 23.35 -11.65 18.49
CA SER A 93 22.03 -11.25 17.99
C SER A 93 21.75 -11.67 16.53
N LEU A 94 22.76 -12.13 15.79
CA LEU A 94 22.63 -12.57 14.40
C LEU A 94 22.11 -14.01 14.27
N ALA A 95 22.02 -14.74 15.38
CA ALA A 95 21.59 -16.14 15.39
C ALA A 95 20.20 -16.32 14.76
N GLY A 96 20.04 -17.36 13.92
CA GLY A 96 18.76 -17.71 13.30
C GLY A 96 18.77 -17.68 11.77
N ASP A 97 17.72 -17.10 11.19
CA ASP A 97 17.36 -17.25 9.77
C ASP A 97 18.40 -16.69 8.78
N GLY A 98 19.22 -15.72 9.18
CA GLY A 98 20.28 -15.16 8.34
C GLY A 98 21.34 -16.20 7.98
N PHE A 99 21.90 -16.86 9.00
CA PHE A 99 22.87 -17.94 8.83
C PHE A 99 22.28 -19.12 8.06
N ASP A 100 21.07 -19.56 8.43
CA ASP A 100 20.42 -20.72 7.79
C ASP A 100 20.16 -20.49 6.29
N THR A 101 19.85 -19.25 5.89
CA THR A 101 19.65 -18.89 4.48
C THR A 101 20.94 -19.04 3.66
N VAL A 102 22.04 -18.50 4.17
CA VAL A 102 23.35 -18.54 3.50
C VAL A 102 23.91 -19.96 3.49
N ILE A 103 23.77 -20.70 4.59
CA ILE A 103 24.19 -22.10 4.70
C ILE A 103 23.44 -22.97 3.69
N LYS A 104 22.10 -22.85 3.60
CA LYS A 104 21.32 -23.63 2.63
C LYS A 104 21.66 -23.26 1.19
N ALA A 105 21.88 -21.97 0.91
CA ALA A 105 22.29 -21.52 -0.42
C ALA A 105 23.65 -22.13 -0.80
N LYS A 106 24.62 -22.10 0.13
CA LYS A 106 25.93 -22.73 -0.05
C LYS A 106 25.81 -24.23 -0.27
N GLN A 107 25.03 -24.94 0.54
CA GLN A 107 24.78 -26.38 0.38
C GLN A 107 24.19 -26.71 -1.00
N ALA A 108 23.21 -25.93 -1.47
CA ALA A 108 22.60 -26.13 -2.78
C ALA A 108 23.58 -25.85 -3.93
N VAL A 109 24.46 -24.87 -3.78
CA VAL A 109 25.50 -24.56 -4.77
C VAL A 109 26.58 -25.64 -4.80
N GLU A 110 27.01 -26.16 -3.64
CA GLU A 110 28.01 -27.23 -3.55
C GLU A 110 27.55 -28.54 -4.21
N VAL A 111 26.24 -28.80 -4.30
CA VAL A 111 25.70 -29.94 -5.07
C VAL A 111 25.98 -29.81 -6.58
N GLN A 112 26.00 -28.58 -7.11
CA GLN A 112 26.17 -28.35 -8.55
C GLN A 112 27.58 -27.92 -8.93
N CYS A 113 28.25 -27.18 -8.05
CA CYS A 113 29.55 -26.54 -8.30
C CYS A 113 30.48 -26.73 -7.08
N PRO A 114 30.93 -27.97 -6.78
CA PRO A 114 31.68 -28.25 -5.57
C PRO A 114 32.99 -27.46 -5.49
N GLY A 115 33.20 -26.73 -4.39
CA GLY A 115 34.43 -25.99 -4.11
C GLY A 115 34.69 -24.79 -5.01
N ILE A 116 33.72 -24.35 -5.83
CA ILE A 116 33.92 -23.27 -6.79
C ILE A 116 33.60 -21.90 -6.22
N VAL A 117 32.48 -21.76 -5.51
CA VAL A 117 31.92 -20.44 -5.13
C VAL A 117 32.22 -20.13 -3.67
N SER A 118 32.77 -18.95 -3.36
CA SER A 118 33.09 -18.56 -1.98
C SER A 118 31.84 -18.33 -1.11
N CYS A 119 31.97 -18.46 0.22
CA CYS A 119 30.86 -18.12 1.12
C CYS A 119 30.54 -16.61 1.11
N ALA A 120 31.55 -15.77 0.89
CA ALA A 120 31.38 -14.32 0.74
C ALA A 120 30.48 -13.96 -0.44
N ASP A 121 30.70 -14.58 -1.59
CA ASP A 121 29.88 -14.36 -2.78
C ASP A 121 28.45 -14.88 -2.58
N ILE A 122 28.28 -16.03 -1.90
CA ILE A 122 26.94 -16.54 -1.56
C ILE A 122 26.21 -15.58 -0.61
N LEU A 123 26.90 -15.06 0.42
CA LEU A 123 26.33 -14.09 1.36
C LEU A 123 25.93 -12.79 0.63
N ALA A 124 26.79 -12.27 -0.25
CA ALA A 124 26.50 -11.09 -1.06
C ALA A 124 25.33 -11.29 -2.04
N LEU A 125 25.29 -12.43 -2.75
CA LEU A 125 24.18 -12.78 -3.63
C LEU A 125 22.87 -12.96 -2.84
N ALA A 126 22.92 -13.60 -1.66
CA ALA A 126 21.76 -13.75 -0.80
C ALA A 126 21.26 -12.40 -0.27
N ALA A 127 22.16 -11.50 0.14
CA ALA A 127 21.84 -10.14 0.57
C ALA A 127 21.20 -9.31 -0.56
N ARG A 128 21.73 -9.40 -1.78
CA ARG A 128 21.12 -8.82 -2.99
C ARG A 128 19.71 -9.36 -3.21
N ASP A 129 19.57 -10.69 -3.18
CA ASP A 129 18.31 -11.34 -3.53
C ASP A 129 17.22 -11.10 -2.47
N VAL A 130 17.54 -10.97 -1.17
CA VAL A 130 16.54 -10.55 -0.17
C VAL A 130 16.06 -9.11 -0.39
N VAL A 131 16.89 -8.22 -0.94
CA VAL A 131 16.47 -6.86 -1.36
C VAL A 131 15.60 -6.90 -2.62
N VAL A 132 15.82 -7.86 -3.51
CA VAL A 132 14.97 -8.06 -4.70
C VAL A 132 13.65 -8.74 -4.35
N LEU A 133 13.61 -9.66 -3.39
CA LEU A 133 12.37 -10.25 -2.87
C LEU A 133 11.53 -9.23 -2.10
N VAL A 134 12.17 -8.25 -1.49
CA VAL A 134 11.50 -7.04 -1.06
C VAL A 134 10.77 -6.33 -2.23
N GLY A 135 11.21 -6.50 -3.48
CA GLY A 135 10.56 -5.99 -4.69
C GLY A 135 9.50 -6.92 -5.31
N GLU A 136 9.60 -8.25 -5.15
CA GLU A 136 8.53 -9.19 -5.53
C GLU A 136 7.40 -9.13 -4.48
N GLY A 137 6.49 -8.18 -4.66
CA GLY A 137 5.31 -8.01 -3.80
C GLY A 137 5.23 -6.69 -3.05
N LYS A 138 6.13 -5.73 -3.31
CA LYS A 138 5.92 -4.34 -2.90
C LYS A 138 5.33 -3.54 -4.04
N LEU A 139 4.34 -2.72 -3.69
CA LEU A 139 3.77 -1.76 -4.60
C LEU A 139 4.85 -0.73 -5.00
N SER A 140 4.81 -0.29 -6.25
CA SER A 140 5.74 0.67 -6.82
C SER A 140 5.01 1.67 -7.71
N GLN A 141 5.41 2.94 -7.65
CA GLN A 141 4.87 3.98 -8.54
C GLN A 141 5.21 3.69 -10.01
N ALA A 142 6.35 3.02 -10.25
CA ALA A 142 6.85 2.70 -11.58
C ALA A 142 6.39 1.32 -12.09
N PHE A 143 5.46 0.64 -11.42
CA PHE A 143 5.11 -0.76 -11.67
C PHE A 143 4.72 -1.04 -13.14
N TYR A 144 4.02 -0.10 -13.78
CA TYR A 144 3.57 -0.23 -15.17
C TYR A 144 4.41 0.53 -16.20
N ASN A 145 5.54 1.13 -15.83
CA ASN A 145 6.31 1.99 -16.74
C ASN A 145 6.78 1.28 -18.02
N SER A 146 7.10 -0.01 -17.94
CA SER A 146 7.55 -0.80 -19.11
C SER A 146 6.42 -1.56 -19.81
N THR A 147 5.30 -1.84 -19.11
CA THR A 147 4.23 -2.72 -19.59
C THR A 147 2.97 -1.97 -20.02
N CYS A 148 2.66 -0.84 -19.37
CA CYS A 148 1.58 0.07 -19.72
C CYS A 148 1.94 1.52 -19.35
N PRO A 149 2.92 2.16 -20.03
CA PRO A 149 3.46 3.46 -19.66
C PRO A 149 2.42 4.59 -19.59
N ASN A 150 1.30 4.45 -20.31
CA ASN A 150 0.24 5.45 -20.38
C ASN A 150 -0.96 5.15 -19.44
N VAL A 151 -0.86 4.18 -18.53
CA VAL A 151 -1.99 3.78 -17.66
C VAL A 151 -2.59 4.97 -16.90
N GLU A 152 -1.73 5.78 -16.27
CA GLU A 152 -2.12 6.96 -15.49
C GLU A 152 -2.89 7.98 -16.34
N SER A 153 -2.46 8.25 -17.58
CA SER A 153 -3.14 9.21 -18.47
C SER A 153 -4.43 8.67 -19.05
N ILE A 154 -4.50 7.37 -19.33
CA ILE A 154 -5.72 6.70 -19.80
C ILE A 154 -6.81 6.75 -18.72
N VAL A 155 -6.47 6.36 -17.48
CA VAL A 155 -7.43 6.38 -16.36
C VAL A 155 -7.88 7.81 -16.08
N ARG A 156 -6.94 8.78 -16.02
CA ARG A 156 -7.28 10.18 -15.77
C ARG A 156 -8.27 10.74 -16.77
N LYS A 157 -8.08 10.48 -18.06
CA LYS A 157 -8.99 10.94 -19.11
C LYS A 157 -10.42 10.44 -18.88
N VAL A 158 -10.58 9.16 -18.55
CA VAL A 158 -11.90 8.58 -18.25
C VAL A 158 -12.52 9.22 -17.01
N VAL A 159 -11.72 9.46 -15.97
CA VAL A 159 -12.18 10.10 -14.74
C VAL A 159 -12.60 11.55 -14.99
N GLU A 160 -11.85 12.31 -15.79
CA GLU A 160 -12.21 13.68 -16.20
C GLU A 160 -13.54 13.71 -16.99
N GLU A 161 -13.72 12.78 -17.92
CA GLU A 161 -14.97 12.63 -18.66
C GLU A 161 -16.14 12.32 -17.72
N LYS A 162 -15.97 11.36 -16.80
CA LYS A 162 -16.98 11.00 -15.80
C LYS A 162 -17.30 12.15 -14.84
N PHE A 163 -16.29 12.89 -14.40
CA PHE A 163 -16.45 14.06 -13.56
C PHE A 163 -17.25 15.17 -14.25
N SER A 164 -17.03 15.38 -15.55
CA SER A 164 -17.78 16.36 -16.34
C SER A 164 -19.27 16.00 -16.50
N GLN A 165 -19.60 14.70 -16.46
CA GLN A 165 -20.98 14.22 -16.53
C GLN A 165 -21.72 14.41 -15.20
N THR A 166 -21.05 14.11 -14.09
CA THR A 166 -21.64 14.26 -12.76
C THR A 166 -20.58 14.37 -11.67
N PHE A 167 -20.82 15.28 -10.73
CA PHE A 167 -19.99 15.40 -9.54
C PHE A 167 -20.06 14.15 -8.64
N VAL A 168 -21.13 13.35 -8.73
CA VAL A 168 -21.31 12.11 -7.94
C VAL A 168 -20.12 11.14 -8.13
N THR A 169 -19.47 11.17 -9.29
CA THR A 169 -18.23 10.45 -9.57
C THR A 169 -17.19 10.57 -8.46
N VAL A 170 -17.05 11.76 -7.85
CA VAL A 170 -16.06 12.02 -6.80
C VAL A 170 -16.34 11.23 -5.52
N PRO A 171 -17.42 11.51 -4.77
CA PRO A 171 -17.68 10.79 -3.54
C PRO A 171 -17.94 9.31 -3.77
N ALA A 172 -18.49 8.92 -4.93
CA ALA A 172 -18.74 7.52 -5.26
C ALA A 172 -17.44 6.72 -5.38
N THR A 173 -16.49 7.18 -6.19
CA THR A 173 -15.21 6.48 -6.40
C THR A 173 -14.36 6.50 -5.13
N LEU A 174 -14.32 7.62 -4.42
CA LEU A 174 -13.57 7.76 -3.17
C LEU A 174 -14.06 6.79 -2.09
N ARG A 175 -15.39 6.72 -1.90
CA ARG A 175 -16.01 5.79 -0.94
C ARG A 175 -15.85 4.33 -1.38
N LEU A 176 -15.95 4.06 -2.68
CA LEU A 176 -15.76 2.70 -3.22
C LEU A 176 -14.37 2.16 -2.89
N PHE A 177 -13.31 2.96 -3.04
CA PHE A 177 -11.95 2.55 -2.68
C PHE A 177 -11.76 2.30 -1.17
N PHE A 178 -12.37 3.13 -0.33
CA PHE A 178 -12.36 2.88 1.12
C PHE A 178 -13.03 1.54 1.46
N HIS A 179 -14.20 1.28 0.88
CA HIS A 179 -14.95 0.05 1.12
C HIS A 179 -14.21 -1.19 0.60
N ASP A 180 -13.55 -1.10 -0.56
CA ASP A 180 -12.66 -2.15 -1.08
C ASP A 180 -11.54 -2.45 -0.07
N CYS A 181 -10.78 -1.44 0.31
CA CYS A 181 -9.62 -1.64 1.19
C CYS A 181 -9.96 -2.20 2.58
N PHE A 182 -11.17 -2.00 3.08
CA PHE A 182 -11.60 -2.46 4.40
C PHE A 182 -12.19 -3.88 4.39
N VAL A 183 -12.54 -4.44 3.23
CA VAL A 183 -13.07 -5.81 3.11
C VAL A 183 -12.11 -6.60 2.23
N GLU A 184 -11.50 -7.67 2.75
CA GLU A 184 -10.46 -8.46 2.06
C GLU A 184 -9.15 -7.74 1.69
N GLY A 185 -9.12 -6.41 1.72
CA GLY A 185 -7.99 -5.56 1.35
C GLY A 185 -8.23 -4.84 0.02
N CYS A 186 -7.32 -3.97 -0.40
CA CYS A 186 -7.46 -3.25 -1.66
C CYS A 186 -7.18 -4.21 -2.84
N ASP A 187 -8.18 -5.01 -3.21
CA ASP A 187 -8.07 -6.08 -4.20
C ASP A 187 -9.24 -6.08 -5.20
N ALA A 188 -10.03 -5.01 -5.23
CA ALA A 188 -11.20 -4.82 -6.08
C ALA A 188 -12.23 -5.96 -5.97
N SER A 189 -12.25 -6.71 -4.86
CA SER A 189 -13.29 -7.70 -4.53
C SER A 189 -14.68 -7.08 -4.55
N ILE A 190 -14.80 -5.82 -4.15
CA ILE A 190 -16.06 -5.07 -4.18
C ILE A 190 -16.63 -4.89 -5.59
N MET A 191 -15.81 -4.96 -6.64
CA MET A 191 -16.26 -4.76 -8.02
C MET A 191 -17.06 -5.94 -8.58
N ILE A 192 -16.95 -7.12 -7.97
CA ILE A 192 -17.58 -8.36 -8.46
C ILE A 192 -19.11 -8.23 -8.43
N ALA A 193 -19.73 -8.64 -9.53
CA ALA A 193 -21.17 -8.84 -9.61
C ALA A 193 -21.48 -10.33 -9.47
N SER A 194 -22.36 -10.70 -8.54
CA SER A 194 -22.87 -12.07 -8.42
C SER A 194 -24.28 -12.16 -8.97
N PRO A 195 -24.60 -13.16 -9.82
CA PRO A 195 -25.97 -13.46 -10.22
C PRO A 195 -26.89 -13.81 -9.04
N ASN A 196 -26.32 -14.32 -7.93
CA ASN A 196 -27.08 -14.72 -6.74
C ASN A 196 -27.27 -13.56 -5.74
N GLY A 197 -26.68 -12.38 -6.01
CA GLY A 197 -26.74 -11.24 -5.10
C GLY A 197 -26.00 -11.47 -3.78
N ASP A 198 -24.93 -12.27 -3.80
CA ASP A 198 -24.12 -12.62 -2.64
C ASP A 198 -22.69 -12.08 -2.67
N ALA A 199 -22.37 -11.17 -3.59
CA ALA A 199 -21.07 -10.48 -3.65
C ALA A 199 -21.02 -9.32 -2.65
N GLU A 200 -19.83 -8.78 -2.40
CA GLU A 200 -19.66 -7.68 -1.43
C GLU A 200 -20.52 -6.47 -1.73
N LYS A 201 -20.65 -6.07 -3.01
CA LYS A 201 -21.47 -4.92 -3.39
C LYS A 201 -22.96 -5.07 -3.04
N ASP A 202 -23.41 -6.31 -2.86
CA ASP A 202 -24.80 -6.66 -2.52
C ASP A 202 -25.04 -6.66 -1.00
N ALA A 203 -23.98 -6.48 -0.19
CA ALA A 203 -24.11 -6.38 1.26
C ALA A 203 -24.88 -5.12 1.68
N PRO A 204 -25.66 -5.16 2.78
CA PRO A 204 -26.46 -4.02 3.24
C PRO A 204 -25.71 -2.69 3.37
N ASP A 205 -24.46 -2.70 3.83
CA ASP A 205 -23.65 -1.48 3.96
C ASP A 205 -23.19 -0.91 2.61
N ASN A 206 -23.13 -1.75 1.58
CA ASN A 206 -22.67 -1.43 0.23
C ASN A 206 -23.79 -1.06 -0.74
N LEU A 207 -25.06 -1.37 -0.43
CA LEU A 207 -26.22 -0.98 -1.25
C LEU A 207 -26.33 0.55 -1.47
N SER A 208 -25.72 1.33 -0.58
CA SER A 208 -25.67 2.80 -0.66
C SER A 208 -24.51 3.34 -1.49
N LEU A 209 -23.63 2.47 -2.03
CA LEU A 209 -22.56 2.90 -2.93
C LEU A 209 -23.16 3.30 -4.27
N ALA A 210 -22.87 4.51 -4.72
CA ALA A 210 -23.40 5.02 -5.97
C ALA A 210 -22.77 4.28 -7.17
N GLY A 211 -23.62 3.88 -8.12
CA GLY A 211 -23.22 3.18 -9.35
C GLY A 211 -22.15 3.90 -10.17
N ASP A 212 -22.08 5.23 -10.09
CA ASP A 212 -21.07 6.04 -10.78
C ASP A 212 -19.63 5.70 -10.41
N GLY A 213 -19.37 5.27 -9.16
CA GLY A 213 -18.04 4.81 -8.76
C GLY A 213 -17.63 3.54 -9.51
N PHE A 214 -18.55 2.57 -9.57
CA PHE A 214 -18.34 1.32 -10.32
C PHE A 214 -18.19 1.58 -11.83
N ASP A 215 -19.06 2.40 -12.40
CA ASP A 215 -19.04 2.76 -13.82
C ASP A 215 -17.72 3.45 -14.22
N THR A 216 -17.17 4.30 -13.34
CA THR A 216 -15.88 4.96 -13.55
C THR A 216 -14.75 3.95 -13.69
N VAL A 217 -14.66 2.98 -12.77
CA VAL A 217 -13.63 1.93 -12.81
C VAL A 217 -13.83 1.00 -14.00
N ILE A 218 -15.07 0.60 -14.31
CA ILE A 218 -15.40 -0.28 -15.45
C ILE A 218 -14.99 0.38 -16.77
N LYS A 219 -15.32 1.67 -16.96
CA LYS A 219 -14.94 2.41 -18.17
C LYS A 219 -13.43 2.60 -18.27
N ALA A 220 -12.77 2.92 -17.16
CA ALA A 220 -11.33 3.04 -17.11
C ALA A 220 -10.65 1.71 -17.45
N LYS A 221 -11.15 0.59 -16.93
CA LYS A 221 -10.69 -0.75 -17.27
C LYS A 221 -10.82 -1.06 -18.75
N LYS A 222 -11.97 -0.80 -19.36
CA LYS A 222 -12.16 -0.99 -20.81
C LYS A 222 -11.16 -0.18 -21.64
N ALA A 223 -10.93 1.08 -21.26
CA ALA A 223 -9.97 1.94 -21.94
C ALA A 223 -8.52 1.44 -21.79
N VAL A 224 -8.16 0.96 -20.60
CA VAL A 224 -6.84 0.39 -20.32
C VAL A 224 -6.64 -0.93 -21.07
N GLU A 225 -7.62 -1.85 -21.04
CA GLU A 225 -7.53 -3.15 -21.77
C GLU A 225 -7.39 -2.97 -23.29
N ALA A 226 -8.00 -1.93 -23.86
CA ALA A 226 -7.86 -1.60 -25.27
C ALA A 226 -6.42 -1.16 -25.67
N LYS A 227 -5.58 -0.82 -24.69
CA LYS A 227 -4.19 -0.36 -24.90
C LYS A 227 -3.15 -1.33 -24.32
N CYS A 228 -3.47 -1.95 -23.19
CA CYS A 228 -2.59 -2.77 -22.38
C CYS A 228 -3.34 -4.03 -21.91
N PRO A 229 -3.65 -4.97 -22.83
CA PRO A 229 -4.51 -6.10 -22.53
C PRO A 229 -3.91 -7.00 -21.46
N LYS A 230 -4.70 -7.35 -20.43
CA LYS A 230 -4.33 -8.26 -19.33
C LYS A 230 -3.11 -7.81 -18.51
N VAL A 231 -2.81 -6.51 -18.48
CA VAL A 231 -1.65 -5.97 -17.75
C VAL A 231 -2.05 -5.36 -16.40
N VAL A 232 -3.08 -4.52 -16.38
CA VAL A 232 -3.38 -3.65 -15.22
C VAL A 232 -4.56 -4.21 -14.42
N SER A 233 -4.43 -4.37 -13.11
CA SER A 233 -5.51 -4.89 -12.26
C SER A 233 -6.64 -3.87 -12.09
N CYS A 234 -7.84 -4.35 -11.76
CA CYS A 234 -8.93 -3.46 -11.37
C CYS A 234 -8.64 -2.72 -10.06
N ALA A 235 -7.96 -3.38 -9.13
CA ALA A 235 -7.50 -2.78 -7.87
C ALA A 235 -6.62 -1.53 -8.10
N ASP A 236 -5.66 -1.59 -9.03
CA ASP A 236 -4.83 -0.44 -9.34
C ASP A 236 -5.57 0.65 -10.12
N ILE A 237 -6.49 0.28 -11.02
CA ILE A 237 -7.35 1.28 -11.70
C ILE A 237 -8.22 2.02 -10.69
N LEU A 238 -8.82 1.34 -9.72
CA LEU A 238 -9.61 1.97 -8.66
C LEU A 238 -8.74 2.91 -7.79
N ALA A 239 -7.50 2.52 -7.48
CA ALA A 239 -6.57 3.38 -6.72
C ALA A 239 -6.18 4.65 -7.50
N ILE A 240 -5.85 4.53 -8.79
CA ILE A 240 -5.53 5.67 -9.67
C ILE A 240 -6.75 6.59 -9.80
N ALA A 241 -7.92 6.02 -10.12
CA ALA A 241 -9.16 6.77 -10.30
C ALA A 241 -9.55 7.54 -9.03
N THR A 242 -9.33 6.93 -7.86
CA THR A 242 -9.56 7.58 -6.57
C THR A 242 -8.69 8.82 -6.37
N ARG A 243 -7.39 8.74 -6.69
CA ARG A 243 -6.48 9.90 -6.64
C ARG A 243 -6.96 10.99 -7.59
N ASP A 244 -7.32 10.63 -8.81
CA ASP A 244 -7.76 11.59 -9.82
C ASP A 244 -9.04 12.32 -9.42
N VAL A 245 -10.05 11.64 -8.86
CA VAL A 245 -11.26 12.34 -8.37
C VAL A 245 -11.00 13.26 -7.18
N ILE A 246 -10.06 12.91 -6.29
CA ILE A 246 -9.63 13.78 -5.19
C ILE A 246 -9.03 15.07 -5.75
N VAL A 247 -8.15 14.96 -6.77
CA VAL A 247 -7.50 16.11 -7.42
C VAL A 247 -8.53 16.99 -8.12
N LEU A 248 -9.46 16.40 -8.88
CA LEU A 248 -10.52 17.15 -9.56
C LEU A 248 -11.45 17.91 -8.61
N ALA A 249 -11.63 17.41 -7.39
CA ALA A 249 -12.36 18.11 -6.34
C ALA A 249 -11.53 19.21 -5.62
N GLY A 250 -10.27 19.44 -6.01
CA GLY A 250 -9.38 20.44 -5.37
C GLY A 250 -8.51 19.90 -4.22
N GLY A 251 -8.49 18.58 -4.05
CA GLY A 251 -7.72 17.87 -3.04
C GLY A 251 -6.22 17.81 -3.34
N PRO A 252 -5.44 17.08 -2.53
CA PRO A 252 -4.03 16.85 -2.81
C PRO A 252 -3.82 15.85 -3.95
N SER A 253 -2.81 16.11 -4.79
CA SER A 253 -2.24 15.08 -5.65
C SER A 253 -1.16 14.30 -4.91
N PHE A 254 -1.01 13.03 -5.24
CA PHE A 254 0.05 12.17 -4.75
C PHE A 254 0.34 11.05 -5.75
N GLU A 255 1.57 10.55 -5.70
CA GLU A 255 1.95 9.35 -6.42
C GLU A 255 1.29 8.12 -5.80
N VAL A 256 0.58 7.36 -6.64
CA VAL A 256 -0.09 6.11 -6.28
C VAL A 256 0.91 4.98 -6.43
N GLU A 257 1.02 4.12 -5.43
CA GLU A 257 1.82 2.90 -5.54
C GLU A 257 0.97 1.80 -6.18
N LEU A 258 1.51 1.14 -7.20
CA LEU A 258 0.80 0.20 -8.07
C LEU A 258 1.44 -1.20 -7.98
N GLY A 259 0.78 -2.20 -8.55
CA GLY A 259 1.15 -3.61 -8.46
C GLY A 259 0.18 -4.45 -7.62
N ARG A 260 -1.00 -3.92 -7.31
CA ARG A 260 -2.07 -4.71 -6.68
C ARG A 260 -2.58 -5.74 -7.68
N ARG A 261 -3.05 -6.86 -7.17
CA ARG A 261 -3.78 -7.89 -7.93
C ARG A 261 -5.21 -7.96 -7.46
N ASP A 262 -6.05 -8.44 -8.35
CA ASP A 262 -7.47 -8.62 -8.08
C ASP A 262 -7.71 -9.86 -7.22
N GLY A 263 -8.51 -9.75 -6.18
CA GLY A 263 -8.84 -10.84 -5.26
C GLY A 263 -9.70 -11.92 -5.92
N PHE A 264 -9.66 -13.14 -5.37
CA PHE A 264 -10.44 -14.30 -5.84
C PHE A 264 -11.75 -14.53 -5.07
N VAL A 265 -12.07 -13.63 -4.13
CA VAL A 265 -13.22 -13.77 -3.25
C VAL A 265 -13.97 -12.45 -3.20
N SER A 266 -15.29 -12.52 -3.30
CA SER A 266 -16.20 -11.43 -2.99
C SER A 266 -17.45 -12.05 -2.40
N LYS A 267 -17.73 -11.75 -1.12
CA LYS A 267 -18.87 -12.31 -0.40
C LYS A 267 -19.52 -11.27 0.50
N ALA A 268 -20.83 -11.07 0.35
CA ALA A 268 -21.62 -10.16 1.19
C ALA A 268 -21.45 -10.45 2.70
N SER A 269 -21.32 -11.73 3.05
CA SER A 269 -21.11 -12.18 4.43
C SER A 269 -19.81 -11.70 5.07
N ARG A 270 -18.83 -11.25 4.27
CA ARG A 270 -17.54 -10.75 4.77
C ARG A 270 -17.55 -9.25 5.07
N VAL A 271 -18.57 -8.52 4.66
CA VAL A 271 -18.68 -7.06 4.87
C VAL A 271 -19.10 -6.73 6.30
N ALA A 272 -20.00 -7.53 6.88
CA ALA A 272 -20.57 -7.25 8.20
C ALA A 272 -19.49 -7.14 9.28
N GLY A 273 -19.44 -6.00 9.97
CA GLY A 273 -18.48 -5.73 11.04
C GLY A 273 -17.09 -5.27 10.57
N GLN A 274 -16.85 -5.18 9.26
CA GLN A 274 -15.58 -4.65 8.72
C GLN A 274 -15.63 -3.14 8.43
N LEU A 275 -16.83 -2.57 8.26
CA LEU A 275 -17.00 -1.16 7.92
C LEU A 275 -17.45 -0.31 9.13
N PRO A 276 -16.95 0.92 9.28
CA PRO A 276 -17.34 1.78 10.40
C PRO A 276 -18.76 2.30 10.23
N GLY A 277 -19.55 2.21 11.30
CA GLY A 277 -20.91 2.75 11.34
C GLY A 277 -20.95 4.26 11.62
N PRO A 278 -21.99 4.99 11.14
CA PRO A 278 -22.12 6.45 11.36
C PRO A 278 -22.39 6.82 12.84
N ASN A 279 -22.76 5.84 13.66
CA ASN A 279 -23.04 5.98 15.08
C ASN A 279 -21.87 5.55 15.98
N PHE A 280 -20.72 5.20 15.41
CA PHE A 280 -19.57 4.71 16.19
C PHE A 280 -18.97 5.83 17.06
N ASN A 281 -18.52 5.44 18.26
CA ASN A 281 -17.69 6.31 19.10
C ASN A 281 -16.21 6.23 18.71
N LEU A 282 -15.38 7.13 19.27
CA LEU A 282 -13.95 7.20 18.95
C LEU A 282 -13.19 5.90 19.22
N SER A 283 -13.54 5.16 20.28
CA SER A 283 -12.87 3.89 20.59
C SER A 283 -13.16 2.85 19.52
N GLN A 284 -14.41 2.74 19.07
CA GLN A 284 -14.79 1.81 17.99
C GLN A 284 -14.09 2.17 16.68
N LEU A 285 -14.04 3.47 16.33
CA LEU A 285 -13.32 3.95 15.15
C LEU A 285 -11.83 3.61 15.23
N ASN A 286 -11.17 3.92 16.35
CA ASN A 286 -9.75 3.59 16.55
C ASN A 286 -9.49 2.08 16.45
N SER A 287 -10.30 1.26 17.11
CA SER A 287 -10.14 -0.20 17.11
C SER A 287 -10.26 -0.79 15.70
N MET A 288 -11.21 -0.31 14.91
CA MET A 288 -11.41 -0.79 13.55
C MET A 288 -10.27 -0.36 12.62
N PHE A 289 -9.89 0.92 12.63
CA PHE A 289 -8.77 1.41 11.80
C PHE A 289 -7.44 0.76 12.19
N ALA A 290 -7.22 0.48 13.48
CA ALA A 290 -6.02 -0.20 13.96
C ALA A 290 -5.89 -1.63 13.43
N GLN A 291 -6.99 -2.34 13.14
CA GLN A 291 -6.95 -3.67 12.51
C GLN A 291 -6.32 -3.63 11.11
N HIS A 292 -6.38 -2.47 10.45
CA HIS A 292 -5.76 -2.22 9.14
C HIS A 292 -4.44 -1.44 9.25
N ASN A 293 -3.81 -1.41 10.43
CA ASN A 293 -2.58 -0.66 10.70
C ASN A 293 -2.68 0.85 10.44
N LEU A 294 -3.89 1.42 10.57
CA LEU A 294 -4.13 2.86 10.47
C LEU A 294 -4.19 3.49 11.86
N THR A 295 -3.41 4.54 12.07
CA THR A 295 -3.37 5.28 13.35
C THR A 295 -4.62 6.16 13.52
N GLN A 296 -4.85 6.67 14.73
CA GLN A 296 -5.91 7.66 14.96
C GLN A 296 -5.75 8.90 14.06
N THR A 297 -4.52 9.35 13.80
CA THR A 297 -4.29 10.48 12.88
C THR A 297 -4.67 10.12 11.45
N ASP A 298 -4.37 8.89 11.00
CA ASP A 298 -4.77 8.43 9.67
C ASP A 298 -6.29 8.36 9.56
N MET A 299 -6.98 7.83 10.57
CA MET A 299 -8.45 7.79 10.66
C MET A 299 -9.08 9.19 10.61
N ILE A 300 -8.56 10.13 11.41
CA ILE A 300 -9.07 11.51 11.41
C ILE A 300 -8.83 12.18 10.06
N ALA A 301 -7.67 11.95 9.43
CA ALA A 301 -7.38 12.48 8.11
C ALA A 301 -8.34 11.90 7.06
N LEU A 302 -8.50 10.57 7.00
CA LEU A 302 -9.40 9.89 6.06
C LEU A 302 -10.86 10.30 6.25
N SER A 303 -11.30 10.57 7.48
CA SER A 303 -12.63 11.14 7.75
C SER A 303 -12.84 12.50 7.07
N GLY A 304 -11.76 13.22 6.75
CA GLY A 304 -11.78 14.43 5.93
C GLY A 304 -12.37 14.24 4.53
N ALA A 305 -12.47 13.00 4.03
CA ALA A 305 -13.17 12.67 2.80
C ALA A 305 -14.67 13.06 2.84
N HIS A 306 -15.28 13.14 4.03
CA HIS A 306 -16.66 13.61 4.21
C HIS A 306 -16.85 15.11 3.89
N THR A 307 -15.78 15.83 3.51
CA THR A 307 -15.87 17.19 2.96
C THR A 307 -16.57 17.25 1.59
N VAL A 308 -16.67 16.12 0.88
CA VAL A 308 -17.39 16.00 -0.41
C VAL A 308 -18.44 14.90 -0.36
N GLY A 309 -19.53 15.10 -1.09
CA GLY A 309 -20.58 14.10 -1.26
C GLY A 309 -21.75 14.25 -0.31
N PHE A 310 -22.53 13.18 -0.20
CA PHE A 310 -23.85 13.19 0.40
C PHE A 310 -24.13 11.93 1.21
N SER A 311 -25.15 12.02 2.06
CA SER A 311 -25.66 10.90 2.85
C SER A 311 -27.17 10.90 2.89
N HIS A 312 -27.75 9.70 2.89
CA HIS A 312 -29.18 9.52 3.12
C HIS A 312 -29.56 9.89 4.55
N CYS A 313 -30.73 10.51 4.70
CA CYS A 313 -31.25 10.95 6.00
C CYS A 313 -31.26 9.84 7.06
N SER A 314 -31.54 8.60 6.65
CA SER A 314 -31.58 7.42 7.52
C SER A 314 -30.28 7.15 8.27
N ARG A 315 -29.12 7.61 7.75
CA ARG A 315 -27.80 7.35 8.35
C ARG A 315 -27.49 8.25 9.55
N PHE A 316 -28.25 9.33 9.77
CA PHE A 316 -28.06 10.25 10.89
C PHE A 316 -29.36 10.69 11.57
N ALA A 317 -30.53 10.22 11.10
CA ALA A 317 -31.84 10.59 11.65
C ALA A 317 -31.97 10.33 13.15
N ASN A 318 -31.27 9.32 13.69
CA ASN A 318 -31.25 9.06 15.13
C ASN A 318 -30.78 10.29 15.92
N ARG A 319 -29.82 11.07 15.39
CA ARG A 319 -29.31 12.30 16.03
C ARG A 319 -30.34 13.43 16.08
N LEU A 320 -31.39 13.36 15.27
CA LEU A 320 -32.41 14.42 15.18
C LEU A 320 -33.68 14.09 15.97
N TYR A 321 -33.99 12.81 16.16
CA TYR A 321 -35.30 12.37 16.64
C TYR A 321 -35.28 11.33 17.76
N SER A 322 -34.19 10.57 17.92
CA SER A 322 -34.13 9.44 18.85
C SER A 322 -32.69 9.18 19.31
N PHE A 323 -32.01 10.22 19.78
CA PHE A 323 -30.57 10.13 20.04
C PHE A 323 -30.23 9.24 21.24
N SER A 324 -30.90 9.46 22.39
CA SER A 324 -30.74 8.65 23.59
C SER A 324 -32.05 8.61 24.40
N PRO A 325 -32.18 7.73 25.41
CA PRO A 325 -33.35 7.74 26.30
C PRO A 325 -33.55 9.06 27.04
N SER A 326 -32.49 9.86 27.23
CA SER A 326 -32.52 11.13 27.94
C SER A 326 -32.55 12.36 27.03
N SER A 327 -32.35 12.21 25.72
CA SER A 327 -32.37 13.32 24.76
C SER A 327 -32.85 12.87 23.39
N SER A 328 -33.89 13.51 22.86
CA SER A 328 -34.40 13.23 21.51
C SER A 328 -33.45 13.71 20.41
N VAL A 329 -32.72 14.78 20.66
CA VAL A 329 -31.72 15.37 19.75
C VAL A 329 -30.33 15.19 20.34
N ASP A 330 -29.34 14.95 19.49
CA ASP A 330 -27.94 14.92 19.90
C ASP A 330 -27.51 16.28 20.48
N PRO A 331 -27.10 16.37 21.76
CA PRO A 331 -26.67 17.61 22.39
C PRO A 331 -25.35 18.15 21.84
N ASP A 332 -24.59 17.34 21.09
CA ASP A 332 -23.37 17.76 20.43
C ASP A 332 -23.58 18.39 19.05
N LEU A 333 -24.82 18.45 18.55
CA LEU A 333 -25.15 19.19 17.34
C LEU A 333 -25.52 20.65 17.63
N ASP A 334 -25.04 21.56 16.77
CA ASP A 334 -25.47 22.96 16.76
C ASP A 334 -27.00 23.06 16.58
N PRO A 335 -27.74 23.72 17.48
CA PRO A 335 -29.21 23.78 17.40
C PRO A 335 -29.75 24.43 16.12
N THR A 336 -29.01 25.36 15.51
CA THR A 336 -29.40 25.96 14.23
C THR A 336 -29.24 24.95 13.11
N TYR A 337 -28.14 24.20 13.11
CA TYR A 337 -27.92 23.12 12.16
C TYR A 337 -28.94 21.99 12.31
N VAL A 338 -29.34 21.63 13.53
CA VAL A 338 -30.45 20.68 13.77
C VAL A 338 -31.74 21.15 13.09
N LYS A 339 -32.10 22.43 13.17
CA LYS A 339 -33.29 22.96 12.49
C LYS A 339 -33.18 22.81 10.97
N GLN A 340 -32.01 23.09 10.40
CA GLN A 340 -31.75 22.92 8.97
C GLN A 340 -31.87 21.45 8.55
N LEU A 341 -31.25 20.54 9.31
CA LEU A 341 -31.32 19.10 9.05
C LEU A 341 -32.75 18.56 9.16
N LYS A 342 -33.54 19.00 10.15
CA LYS A 342 -34.96 18.59 10.29
C LYS A 342 -35.85 19.10 9.15
N GLN A 343 -35.52 20.24 8.54
CA GLN A 343 -36.23 20.73 7.36
C GLN A 343 -35.91 19.88 6.12
N ALA A 344 -34.65 19.49 5.94
CA ALA A 344 -34.22 18.67 4.82
C ALA A 344 -34.57 17.18 4.99
N CYS A 345 -34.63 16.69 6.23
CA CYS A 345 -34.85 15.29 6.60
C CYS A 345 -35.96 15.16 7.66
N PRO A 346 -37.24 15.42 7.34
CA PRO A 346 -38.35 15.16 8.25
C PRO A 346 -38.47 13.66 8.60
N GLN A 347 -39.19 13.31 9.68
CA GLN A 347 -39.27 11.94 10.20
C GLN A 347 -39.70 10.87 9.17
N ASN A 348 -40.56 11.25 8.22
CA ASN A 348 -41.07 10.36 7.17
C ASN A 348 -40.57 10.80 5.78
N VAL A 349 -39.31 11.24 5.70
CA VAL A 349 -38.68 11.59 4.43
C VAL A 349 -38.52 10.35 3.55
N ASP A 350 -38.65 10.53 2.23
CA ASP A 350 -38.38 9.48 1.27
C ASP A 350 -36.94 8.94 1.46
N PRO A 351 -36.73 7.61 1.57
CA PRO A 351 -35.41 7.02 1.80
C PRO A 351 -34.36 7.36 0.74
N SER A 352 -34.77 7.72 -0.48
CA SER A 352 -33.89 8.14 -1.56
C SER A 352 -33.30 9.54 -1.34
N ILE A 353 -33.89 10.36 -0.46
CA ILE A 353 -33.39 11.70 -0.19
C ILE A 353 -32.03 11.64 0.50
N ALA A 354 -31.08 12.35 -0.08
CA ALA A 354 -29.75 12.53 0.43
C ALA A 354 -29.42 14.02 0.54
N ILE A 355 -28.64 14.37 1.56
CA ILE A 355 -28.15 15.73 1.77
C ILE A 355 -26.63 15.74 1.79
N ASN A 356 -26.04 16.90 1.52
CA ASN A 356 -24.59 17.03 1.53
C ASN A 356 -24.01 16.80 2.93
N MET A 357 -22.86 16.11 3.01
CA MET A 357 -22.15 15.89 4.26
C MET A 357 -21.44 17.16 4.75
N ASP A 358 -20.91 17.96 3.82
CA ASP A 358 -20.43 19.31 4.09
C ASP A 358 -21.51 20.36 3.69
N PRO A 359 -22.11 21.07 4.65
CA PRO A 359 -23.14 22.06 4.37
C PRO A 359 -22.61 23.36 3.75
N VAL A 360 -21.28 23.55 3.66
CA VAL A 360 -20.67 24.81 3.24
C VAL A 360 -19.97 24.68 1.87
N THR A 361 -19.19 23.63 1.65
CA THR A 361 -18.46 23.39 0.39
C THR A 361 -18.63 21.96 -0.11
N PRO A 362 -19.86 21.51 -0.42
CA PRO A 362 -20.19 20.10 -0.69
C PRO A 362 -19.49 19.46 -1.88
N ARG A 363 -18.87 20.28 -2.74
CA ARG A 363 -18.19 19.86 -3.97
C ARG A 363 -16.68 20.14 -3.98
N THR A 364 -16.14 20.66 -2.89
CA THR A 364 -14.72 21.04 -2.80
C THR A 364 -14.03 20.22 -1.73
N PHE A 365 -12.92 19.58 -2.10
CA PHE A 365 -12.05 18.91 -1.16
C PHE A 365 -11.18 19.95 -0.44
N ASP A 366 -11.61 20.37 0.73
CA ASP A 366 -10.92 21.35 1.55
C ASP A 366 -10.98 20.99 3.05
N ASN A 367 -10.58 21.92 3.93
CA ASN A 367 -10.62 21.68 5.37
C ASN A 367 -11.93 22.11 6.05
N LYS A 368 -12.98 22.38 5.27
CA LYS A 368 -14.26 22.87 5.77
C LYS A 368 -14.99 21.83 6.61
N TYR A 369 -14.89 20.55 6.26
CA TYR A 369 -15.30 19.44 7.12
C TYR A 369 -14.83 19.62 8.57
N PHE A 370 -13.53 19.85 8.80
CA PHE A 370 -13.00 20.04 10.16
C PHE A 370 -13.44 21.36 10.81
N LYS A 371 -13.66 22.42 10.02
CA LYS A 371 -14.25 23.67 10.53
C LYS A 371 -15.69 23.46 10.98
N ASN A 372 -16.45 22.63 10.26
CA ASN A 372 -17.81 22.26 10.60
C ASN A 372 -17.84 21.46 11.91
N LEU A 373 -16.92 20.51 12.12
CA LEU A 373 -16.82 19.80 13.41
C LEU A 373 -16.56 20.76 14.58
N VAL A 374 -15.63 21.71 14.43
CA VAL A 374 -15.37 22.72 15.48
C VAL A 374 -16.61 23.57 15.76
N ALA A 375 -17.46 23.77 14.75
CA ALA A 375 -18.73 24.47 14.86
C ALA A 375 -19.91 23.57 15.28
N LYS A 376 -19.66 22.31 15.68
CA LYS A 376 -20.69 21.31 16.03
C LYS A 376 -21.66 20.98 14.88
N LYS A 377 -21.13 20.92 13.66
CA LYS A 377 -21.87 20.66 12.42
C LYS A 377 -21.40 19.40 11.68
N GLY A 378 -20.76 18.45 12.37
CA GLY A 378 -20.51 17.12 11.82
C GLY A 378 -21.83 16.37 11.62
N LEU A 379 -22.02 15.74 10.45
CA LEU A 379 -23.29 15.11 10.11
C LEU A 379 -23.52 13.83 10.92
N PHE A 380 -22.51 12.96 10.97
CA PHE A 380 -22.59 11.70 11.71
C PHE A 380 -22.09 11.85 13.15
N THR A 381 -22.53 10.95 14.03
CA THR A 381 -21.96 10.84 15.38
C THR A 381 -20.47 10.48 15.29
N SER A 382 -20.10 9.61 14.34
CA SER A 382 -18.71 9.26 14.04
C SER A 382 -17.86 10.45 13.58
N ASP A 383 -18.46 11.49 13.02
CA ASP A 383 -17.76 12.72 12.65
C ASP A 383 -17.57 13.63 13.88
N GLU A 384 -18.68 13.92 14.58
CA GLU A 384 -18.69 14.89 15.67
C GLU A 384 -17.86 14.40 16.87
N VAL A 385 -17.82 13.08 17.10
CA VAL A 385 -17.01 12.48 18.17
C VAL A 385 -15.51 12.76 18.02
N LEU A 386 -15.03 13.01 16.79
CA LEU A 386 -13.63 13.37 16.55
C LEU A 386 -13.27 14.71 17.19
N TYR A 387 -14.22 15.65 17.25
CA TYR A 387 -14.03 16.94 17.91
C TYR A 387 -14.42 16.88 19.39
N THR A 388 -15.51 16.21 19.75
CA THR A 388 -16.02 16.25 21.13
C THR A 388 -15.17 15.40 22.07
N ASN A 389 -14.46 14.37 21.60
CA ASN A 389 -13.54 13.58 22.42
C ASN A 389 -12.18 14.28 22.62
N ARG A 390 -11.66 14.29 23.86
CA ARG A 390 -10.41 14.97 24.23
C ARG A 390 -9.17 14.42 23.51
N ALA A 391 -9.12 13.12 23.20
CA ALA A 391 -7.95 12.49 22.60
C ALA A 391 -7.71 12.93 21.15
N SER A 392 -8.78 13.05 20.35
CA SER A 392 -8.73 13.40 18.93
C SER A 392 -8.87 14.90 18.64
N ARG A 393 -9.48 15.66 19.57
CA ARG A 393 -9.76 17.10 19.41
C ARG A 393 -8.57 17.94 18.95
N PRO A 394 -7.34 17.80 19.49
CA PRO A 394 -6.20 18.62 19.06
C PRO A 394 -5.90 18.46 17.57
N THR A 395 -6.01 17.25 17.03
CA THR A 395 -5.79 16.96 15.60
C THR A 395 -6.87 17.61 14.74
N VAL A 396 -8.14 17.50 15.13
CA VAL A 396 -9.26 18.16 14.43
C VAL A 396 -9.09 19.68 14.38
N VAL A 397 -8.73 20.30 15.52
CA VAL A 397 -8.48 21.75 15.60
C VAL A 397 -7.28 22.15 14.74
N ARG A 398 -6.25 21.30 14.64
CA ARG A 398 -5.09 21.56 13.78
C ARG A 398 -5.48 21.52 12.30
N PHE A 399 -6.24 20.52 11.87
CA PHE A 399 -6.70 20.40 10.47
C PHE A 399 -7.69 21.51 10.08
N SER A 400 -8.57 21.93 10.99
CA SER A 400 -9.50 23.05 10.73
C SER A 400 -8.80 24.40 10.52
N LYS A 401 -7.64 24.61 11.15
CA LYS A 401 -6.84 25.83 11.00
C LYS A 401 -5.86 25.78 9.83
N LYS A 402 -5.32 24.60 9.49
CA LYS A 402 -4.21 24.45 8.53
C LYS A 402 -4.54 23.42 7.45
N GLN A 403 -5.04 23.90 6.30
CA GLN A 403 -5.38 23.03 5.17
C GLN A 403 -4.17 22.24 4.64
N ASN A 404 -2.98 22.83 4.57
CA ASN A 404 -1.79 22.11 4.09
C ASN A 404 -1.44 20.91 4.98
N VAL A 405 -1.58 21.06 6.30
CA VAL A 405 -1.35 19.96 7.25
C VAL A 405 -2.38 18.85 7.06
N LEU A 406 -3.65 19.20 6.81
CA LEU A 406 -4.66 18.21 6.44
C LEU A 406 -4.27 17.48 5.16
N LYS A 407 -3.90 18.20 4.10
CA LYS A 407 -3.53 17.61 2.81
C LYS A 407 -2.35 16.64 2.95
N GLU A 408 -1.30 16.99 3.69
CA GLU A 408 -0.15 16.13 3.97
C GLU A 408 -0.54 14.85 4.74
N ALA A 409 -1.36 15.00 5.78
CA ALA A 409 -1.87 13.86 6.55
C ALA A 409 -2.78 12.97 5.71
N PHE A 410 -3.62 13.56 4.85
CA PHE A 410 -4.51 12.84 3.94
C PHE A 410 -3.74 12.03 2.90
N ILE A 411 -2.69 12.60 2.28
CA ILE A 411 -1.80 11.87 1.37
C ILE A 411 -1.19 10.66 2.08
N THR A 412 -0.66 10.88 3.30
CA THR A 412 -0.04 9.81 4.09
C THR A 412 -1.03 8.70 4.41
N ALA A 413 -2.23 9.06 4.83
CA ALA A 413 -3.28 8.12 5.19
C ALA A 413 -3.83 7.37 3.96
N MET A 414 -4.01 8.03 2.81
CA MET A 414 -4.43 7.41 1.55
C MET A 414 -3.41 6.39 1.03
N ARG A 415 -2.11 6.70 1.14
CA ARG A 415 -1.05 5.73 0.79
C ARG A 415 -1.06 4.51 1.70
N LYS A 416 -1.23 4.71 3.01
CA LYS A 416 -1.36 3.59 3.95
C LYS A 416 -2.62 2.77 3.68
N LEU A 417 -3.76 3.43 3.47
CA LEU A 417 -5.01 2.78 3.09
C LEU A 417 -4.82 1.91 1.86
N GLY A 418 -4.20 2.45 0.81
CA GLY A 418 -3.92 1.72 -0.42
C GLY A 418 -2.97 0.53 -0.28
N ARG A 419 -2.32 0.33 0.88
CA ARG A 419 -1.47 -0.83 1.17
C ARG A 419 -2.19 -1.90 1.99
N VAL A 420 -3.43 -1.65 2.42
CA VAL A 420 -4.19 -2.57 3.27
C VAL A 420 -4.52 -3.85 2.50
N GLY A 421 -4.11 -4.99 3.04
CA GLY A 421 -4.52 -6.33 2.58
C GLY A 421 -4.23 -6.66 1.11
N VAL A 422 -3.33 -5.90 0.46
CA VAL A 422 -3.09 -5.98 -0.98
C VAL A 422 -2.65 -7.36 -1.42
N LYS A 423 -3.16 -7.81 -2.56
CA LYS A 423 -2.72 -9.04 -3.20
C LYS A 423 -1.57 -8.74 -4.16
N THR A 424 -0.52 -9.55 -4.10
CA THR A 424 0.64 -9.42 -4.99
C THR A 424 1.16 -10.78 -5.43
N GLY A 425 2.01 -10.81 -6.46
CA GLY A 425 2.59 -12.05 -6.99
C GLY A 425 1.53 -13.03 -7.48
N LYS A 426 1.39 -14.18 -6.81
CA LYS A 426 0.42 -15.22 -7.17
C LYS A 426 -0.90 -15.15 -6.36
N HIS A 427 -1.04 -14.21 -5.42
CA HIS A 427 -2.16 -14.16 -4.49
C HIS A 427 -3.42 -13.44 -5.04
N GLY A 428 -3.57 -13.40 -6.35
CA GLY A 428 -4.67 -12.74 -7.05
C GLY A 428 -4.51 -12.86 -8.56
N GLU A 429 -5.38 -12.22 -9.32
CA GLU A 429 -5.35 -12.20 -10.78
C GLU A 429 -5.28 -10.78 -11.38
N ILE A 430 -5.23 -10.70 -12.71
CA ILE A 430 -5.48 -9.47 -13.45
C ILE A 430 -6.78 -9.72 -14.21
N ARG A 431 -7.91 -9.25 -13.70
CA ARG A 431 -9.20 -9.44 -14.35
C ARG A 431 -9.26 -8.67 -15.66
N VAL A 432 -9.88 -9.22 -16.70
CA VAL A 432 -10.19 -8.48 -17.94
C VAL A 432 -11.44 -7.62 -17.75
N ASP A 433 -12.43 -8.14 -17.04
CA ASP A 433 -13.65 -7.45 -16.63
C ASP A 433 -13.66 -7.34 -15.11
N CYS A 434 -13.73 -6.12 -14.56
CA CYS A 434 -13.75 -5.92 -13.10
C CYS A 434 -14.97 -6.52 -12.42
N THR A 435 -16.02 -6.88 -13.16
CA THR A 435 -17.26 -7.40 -12.60
C THR A 435 -17.30 -8.91 -12.45
N ALA A 436 -16.29 -9.64 -12.96
CA ALA A 436 -16.24 -11.10 -12.93
C ALA A 436 -14.82 -11.61 -12.70
N PHE A 437 -14.68 -12.79 -12.08
CA PHE A 437 -13.41 -13.53 -12.10
C PHE A 437 -13.13 -14.01 -13.54
N ASN A 438 -11.84 -14.16 -13.90
CA ASN A 438 -11.46 -14.56 -15.27
C ASN A 438 -11.87 -15.98 -15.68
#